data_AF-A0AAV1UUU7-F1
#
_entry.id   AF-A0AAV1UUU7-F1
#
_cell.length_a   1.000
_cell.length_b   1.000
_cell.length_c   1.000
_cell.angle_alpha   90.00
_cell.angle_beta   90.00
_cell.angle_gamma   90.00
#
_symmetry.space_group_name_H-M   'P 1'
#
loop_
_entity.id
_entity.type
_entity.pdbx_description
1 polymer ?
#
loop_
_entity_poly.entity_id
_entity_poly.type
_entity_poly.pdbx_seq_one_letter_code
_entity_poly.pdbx_strand_id
1 'polypeptide(L)'
;MPKHATIAKFIQNELDAEREKVALLHQQGSQQAELLREQGAQQFELLSQQQAAAGGSMHSRRPETLKIDISKYRGVEEDSLLRWFVELDDAIRARRIDDGNMQVAFAQSNLAGRAKTWALGLKLHDPYAFGSLEVFKSRLRQTLNHLELSSELELSSRSSRRVSVMCTLTRNIYDISRVV
;
A
#
# COMPACT_ATOMS: atom_id res chain seq x y z
N MET A 1 60.13 69.26 -9.09
CA MET A 1 59.51 67.92 -8.99
C MET A 1 58.31 67.87 -7.99
N PRO A 2 57.16 68.55 -8.18
CA PRO A 2 56.02 68.46 -7.23
C PRO A 2 54.75 67.78 -7.77
N LYS A 3 54.63 67.52 -9.08
CA LYS A 3 53.36 67.10 -9.70
C LYS A 3 52.90 65.68 -9.30
N HIS A 4 53.84 64.79 -8.96
CA HIS A 4 53.54 63.41 -8.59
C HIS A 4 52.82 63.27 -7.24
N ALA A 5 53.08 64.16 -6.29
CA ALA A 5 52.48 64.11 -4.95
C ALA A 5 50.97 64.44 -4.98
N THR A 6 50.53 65.30 -5.90
CA THR A 6 49.11 65.68 -6.03
C THR A 6 48.28 64.55 -6.61
N ILE A 7 48.81 63.83 -7.61
CA ILE A 7 48.12 62.71 -8.25
C ILE A 7 47.94 61.55 -7.25
N ALA A 8 48.97 61.25 -6.46
CA ALA A 8 48.90 60.19 -5.45
C ALA A 8 47.84 60.46 -4.36
N LYS A 9 47.73 61.71 -3.89
CA LYS A 9 46.71 62.10 -2.90
C LYS A 9 45.29 62.00 -3.47
N PHE A 10 45.11 62.40 -4.73
CA PHE A 10 43.81 62.28 -5.39
C PHE A 10 43.37 60.81 -5.48
N ILE A 11 44.27 59.91 -5.90
CA ILE A 11 43.99 58.48 -5.99
C ILE A 11 43.65 57.88 -4.61
N GLN A 12 44.39 58.29 -3.57
CA GLN A 12 44.16 57.79 -2.22
C GLN A 12 42.80 58.23 -1.68
N ASN A 13 42.45 59.51 -1.85
CA ASN A 13 41.16 60.03 -1.44
C ASN A 13 40.00 59.33 -2.16
N GLU A 14 40.15 59.07 -3.46
CA GLU A 14 39.13 58.36 -4.23
C GLU A 14 39.01 56.89 -3.77
N LEU A 15 40.14 56.23 -3.49
CA LEU A 15 40.16 54.87 -2.96
C LEU A 15 39.51 54.79 -1.58
N ASP A 16 39.74 55.77 -0.72
CA ASP A 16 39.14 55.84 0.62
C ASP A 16 37.64 56.13 0.54
N ALA A 17 37.21 56.99 -0.39
CA ALA A 17 35.79 57.23 -0.66
C ALA A 17 35.08 55.97 -1.18
N GLU A 18 35.73 55.19 -2.06
CA GLU A 18 35.18 53.91 -2.52
C GLU A 18 35.13 52.85 -1.42
N ARG A 19 36.15 52.80 -0.54
CA ARG A 19 36.13 51.91 0.64
C ARG A 19 34.99 52.25 1.58
N GLU A 20 34.72 53.53 1.79
CA GLU A 20 33.60 53.98 2.63
C GLU A 20 32.25 53.58 2.02
N LYS A 21 32.08 53.73 0.69
CA LYS A 21 30.88 53.26 -0.02
C LYS A 21 30.69 51.75 0.09
N VAL A 22 31.76 50.97 -0.07
CA VAL A 22 31.71 49.50 0.07
C VAL A 22 31.35 49.10 1.49
N ALA A 23 31.91 49.77 2.51
CA ALA A 23 31.56 49.53 3.91
C ALA A 23 30.09 49.81 4.20
N LEU A 24 29.54 50.89 3.62
CA LEU A 24 28.13 51.24 3.76
C LEU A 24 27.22 50.20 3.08
N LEU A 25 27.55 49.76 1.87
CA LEU A 25 26.79 48.73 1.15
C LEU A 25 26.80 47.40 1.90
N HIS A 26 27.95 47.00 2.46
CA HIS A 26 28.06 45.80 3.27
C HIS A 26 27.23 45.93 4.56
N GLN A 27 27.28 47.08 5.22
CA GLN A 27 26.46 47.36 6.40
C GLN A 27 24.96 47.29 6.08
N GLN A 28 24.53 47.86 4.96
CA GLN A 28 23.15 47.80 4.51
C GLN A 28 22.72 46.36 4.19
N GLY A 29 23.58 45.61 3.50
CA GLY A 29 23.35 44.20 3.19
C GLY A 29 23.25 43.33 4.45
N SER A 30 24.11 43.57 5.45
CA SER A 30 24.05 42.85 6.73
C SER A 30 22.76 43.17 7.49
N GLN A 31 22.35 44.44 7.55
CA GLN A 31 21.08 44.84 8.18
C GLN A 31 19.87 44.20 7.47
N GLN A 32 19.87 44.17 6.13
CA GLN A 32 18.79 43.56 5.37
C GLN A 32 18.72 42.03 5.57
N ALA A 33 19.88 41.36 5.63
CA ALA A 33 19.95 39.92 5.87
C ALA A 33 19.45 39.55 7.28
N GLU A 34 19.76 40.38 8.29
CA GLU A 34 19.31 40.16 9.67
C GLU A 34 17.80 40.35 9.79
N LEU A 35 17.23 41.40 9.18
CA LEU A 35 15.79 41.61 9.12
C LEU A 35 15.04 40.41 8.51
N LEU A 36 15.58 39.85 7.42
CA LEU A 36 14.97 38.69 6.75
C LEU A 36 15.04 37.44 7.65
N ARG A 37 16.15 37.26 8.38
CA ARG A 37 16.35 36.16 9.32
C ARG A 37 15.39 36.26 10.51
N GLU A 38 15.23 37.45 11.08
CA GLU A 38 14.30 37.72 12.17
C GLU A 38 12.85 37.48 11.74
N GLN A 39 12.46 37.98 10.56
CA GLN A 39 11.13 37.75 10.02
C GLN A 39 10.85 36.25 9.80
N GLY A 40 11.84 35.51 9.28
CA GLY A 40 11.75 34.05 9.15
C GLY A 40 11.63 33.32 10.49
N ALA A 41 12.39 33.76 11.50
CA ALA A 41 12.32 33.18 12.85
C ALA A 41 10.95 33.42 13.51
N GLN A 42 10.40 34.64 13.39
CA GLN A 42 9.07 34.96 13.89
C GLN A 42 7.97 34.15 13.18
N GLN A 43 8.06 33.98 11.86
CA GLN A 43 7.12 33.15 11.11
C GLN A 43 7.18 31.69 11.56
N PHE A 44 8.38 31.14 11.74
CA PHE A 44 8.55 29.76 12.21
C PHE A 44 8.00 29.57 13.63
N GLU A 45 8.26 30.51 14.53
CA GLU A 45 7.76 30.47 15.90
C GLU A 45 6.24 30.57 15.96
N LEU A 46 5.62 31.43 15.15
CA LEU A 46 4.16 31.51 15.03
C LEU A 46 3.55 30.20 14.51
N LEU A 47 4.20 29.57 13.51
CA LEU A 47 3.76 28.29 12.97
C LEU A 47 3.89 27.16 14.00
N SER A 48 4.97 27.18 14.79
CA SER A 48 5.23 26.23 15.88
C SER A 48 4.19 26.37 17.00
N GLN A 49 3.89 27.59 17.44
CA GLN A 49 2.85 27.85 18.45
C GLN A 49 1.46 27.43 17.96
N GLN A 50 1.10 27.67 16.69
CA GLN A 50 -0.16 27.18 16.12
C GLN A 50 -0.23 25.65 16.10
N GLN A 51 0.86 24.97 15.75
CA GLN A 51 0.92 23.51 15.80
C GLN A 51 0.86 22.97 17.25
N ALA A 52 1.47 23.65 18.21
CA ALA A 52 1.38 23.29 19.62
C ALA A 52 -0.03 23.52 20.19
N ALA A 53 -0.70 24.60 19.81
CA ALA A 53 -2.08 24.91 20.20
C ALA A 53 -3.09 23.96 19.55
N ALA A 54 -2.86 23.54 18.30
CA ALA A 54 -3.66 22.51 17.63
C ALA A 54 -3.33 21.08 18.09
N GLY A 55 -2.12 20.86 18.61
CA GLY A 55 -1.62 19.57 19.11
C GLY A 55 -1.91 19.30 20.58
N GLY A 56 -2.46 20.27 21.32
CA GLY A 56 -2.96 20.09 22.68
C GLY A 56 -4.17 19.16 22.68
N SER A 57 -3.95 17.88 22.98
CA SER A 57 -4.98 16.83 23.10
C SER A 57 -5.49 16.21 21.79
N MET A 58 -4.58 15.86 20.88
CA MET A 58 -4.86 14.90 19.80
C MET A 58 -3.74 13.88 19.62
N HIS A 59 -3.27 13.28 20.70
CA HIS A 59 -3.11 11.83 20.62
C HIS A 59 -4.52 11.24 20.52
N SER A 60 -5.13 11.33 19.34
CA SER A 60 -5.94 10.22 18.88
C SER A 60 -5.04 9.02 19.08
N ARG A 61 -5.21 8.29 20.18
CA ARG A 61 -4.72 6.92 20.31
C ARG A 61 -5.33 6.26 19.10
N ARG A 62 -4.57 6.20 17.99
CA ARG A 62 -4.96 5.49 16.79
C ARG A 62 -5.37 4.12 17.33
N PRO A 63 -6.65 3.73 17.26
CA PRO A 63 -7.10 2.57 18.00
C PRO A 63 -6.24 1.40 17.54
N GLU A 64 -5.50 0.84 18.49
CA GLU A 64 -4.47 -0.14 18.20
C GLU A 64 -5.16 -1.33 17.55
N THR A 65 -4.88 -1.56 16.27
CA THR A 65 -5.51 -2.65 15.52
C THR A 65 -4.90 -3.96 16.00
N LEU A 66 -5.70 -4.82 16.61
CA LEU A 66 -5.25 -6.10 17.12
C LEU A 66 -5.01 -7.07 15.94
N LYS A 67 -3.80 -7.61 15.84
CA LYS A 67 -3.47 -8.64 14.85
C LYS A 67 -3.90 -10.01 15.38
N ILE A 68 -5.15 -10.36 15.15
CA ILE A 68 -5.67 -11.72 15.41
C ILE A 68 -5.28 -12.63 14.25
N ASP A 69 -4.65 -13.76 14.55
CA ASP A 69 -4.35 -14.81 13.56
C ASP A 69 -5.60 -15.67 13.31
N ILE A 70 -5.81 -16.06 12.05
CA ILE A 70 -6.95 -16.89 11.64
C ILE A 70 -6.38 -18.14 11.00
N SER A 71 -6.94 -19.29 11.36
CA SER A 71 -6.61 -20.54 10.67
C SER A 71 -7.02 -20.45 9.20
N LYS A 72 -6.12 -20.83 8.29
CA LYS A 72 -6.45 -20.80 6.86
C LYS A 72 -7.48 -21.87 6.53
N TYR A 73 -8.52 -21.47 5.80
CA TYR A 73 -9.56 -22.41 5.37
C TYR A 73 -9.18 -23.08 4.06
N ARG A 74 -9.01 -24.40 4.07
CA ARG A 74 -8.58 -25.20 2.91
C ARG A 74 -9.76 -25.68 2.06
N GLY A 75 -10.94 -25.82 2.65
CA GLY A 75 -12.13 -26.37 2.00
C GLY A 75 -12.07 -27.89 1.89
N VAL A 76 -11.64 -28.55 2.97
CA VAL A 76 -11.70 -30.00 3.17
C VAL A 76 -12.74 -30.33 4.25
N GLU A 77 -13.19 -31.58 4.33
CA GLU A 77 -14.27 -32.03 5.23
C GLU A 77 -13.96 -31.78 6.72
N GLU A 78 -12.68 -31.89 7.11
CA GLU A 78 -12.23 -31.60 8.48
C GLU A 78 -12.30 -30.11 8.84
N ASP A 79 -12.34 -29.21 7.85
CA ASP A 79 -12.42 -27.77 8.08
C ASP A 79 -13.87 -27.34 8.32
N SER A 80 -14.20 -26.91 9.54
CA SER A 80 -15.51 -26.33 9.82
C SER A 80 -15.64 -24.92 9.21
N LEU A 81 -16.37 -24.80 8.11
CA LEU A 81 -16.65 -23.52 7.44
C LEU A 81 -17.34 -22.52 8.37
N LEU A 82 -18.27 -22.97 9.21
CA LEU A 82 -19.01 -22.12 10.13
C LEU A 82 -18.11 -21.56 11.23
N ARG A 83 -17.24 -22.39 11.81
CA ARG A 83 -16.23 -21.94 12.77
C ARG A 83 -15.32 -20.90 12.14
N TRP A 84 -14.86 -21.14 10.91
CA TRP A 84 -13.99 -20.20 10.20
C TRP A 84 -14.67 -18.85 9.92
N PHE A 85 -15.97 -18.82 9.61
CA PHE A 85 -16.70 -17.55 9.47
C PHE A 85 -16.72 -16.73 10.76
N VAL A 86 -16.90 -17.38 11.91
CA VAL A 86 -16.87 -16.69 13.21
C VAL A 86 -15.48 -16.10 13.47
N GLU A 87 -14.42 -16.89 13.29
CA GLU A 87 -13.04 -16.42 13.46
C GLU A 87 -12.70 -15.25 12.50
N LEU A 88 -13.21 -15.31 11.27
CA LEU A 88 -13.06 -14.25 10.28
C LEU A 88 -13.76 -12.96 10.70
N ASP A 89 -15.00 -13.03 11.18
CA ASP A 89 -15.77 -11.86 11.61
C ASP A 89 -15.14 -11.19 12.85
N ASP A 90 -14.67 -11.99 13.81
CA ASP A 90 -13.97 -11.48 14.98
C ASP A 90 -12.66 -10.79 14.61
N ALA A 91 -11.90 -11.36 13.67
CA ALA A 91 -10.66 -10.74 13.20
C ALA A 91 -10.91 -9.47 12.38
N ILE A 92 -11.96 -9.42 11.54
CA ILE A 92 -12.37 -8.19 10.82
C ILE A 92 -12.72 -7.09 11.82
N ARG A 93 -13.50 -7.42 12.86
CA ARG A 93 -13.89 -6.50 13.93
C ARG A 93 -12.66 -6.00 14.71
N ALA A 94 -11.76 -6.90 15.10
CA ALA A 94 -10.56 -6.58 15.86
C ALA A 94 -9.55 -5.72 15.07
N ARG A 95 -9.48 -5.94 13.75
CA ARG A 95 -8.64 -5.15 12.84
C ARG A 95 -9.33 -3.86 12.35
N ARG A 96 -10.62 -3.68 12.66
CA ARG A 96 -11.45 -2.51 12.27
C ARG A 96 -11.44 -2.28 10.76
N ILE A 97 -11.69 -3.35 10.01
CA ILE A 97 -11.78 -3.29 8.55
C ILE A 97 -13.23 -2.98 8.18
N ASP A 98 -13.51 -1.70 7.91
CA ASP A 98 -14.87 -1.23 7.59
C ASP A 98 -15.18 -1.28 6.08
N ASP A 99 -14.16 -1.17 5.23
CA ASP A 99 -14.32 -1.21 3.77
C ASP A 99 -14.63 -2.63 3.28
N GLY A 100 -15.75 -2.79 2.56
CA GLY A 100 -16.22 -4.08 2.08
C GLY A 100 -15.24 -4.79 1.14
N ASN A 101 -14.51 -4.04 0.30
CA ASN A 101 -13.50 -4.63 -0.59
C ASN A 101 -12.29 -5.13 0.21
N MET A 102 -11.88 -4.39 1.24
CA MET A 102 -10.81 -4.82 2.16
C MET A 102 -11.22 -6.06 2.97
N GLN A 103 -12.47 -6.15 3.42
CA GLN A 103 -13.00 -7.35 4.10
C GLN A 103 -12.92 -8.58 3.19
N VAL A 104 -13.35 -8.45 1.93
CA VAL A 104 -13.25 -9.53 0.93
C VAL A 104 -11.81 -9.92 0.66
N ALA A 105 -10.93 -8.93 0.41
CA ALA A 105 -9.51 -9.19 0.16
C ALA A 105 -8.85 -9.90 1.36
N PHE A 106 -9.20 -9.48 2.58
CA PHE A 106 -8.75 -10.12 3.80
C PHE A 106 -9.25 -11.57 3.90
N ALA A 107 -10.54 -11.81 3.69
CA ALA A 107 -11.12 -13.16 3.69
C ALA A 107 -10.43 -14.07 2.66
N GLN A 108 -10.21 -13.59 1.44
CA GLN A 108 -9.51 -14.32 0.37
C GLN A 108 -8.06 -14.66 0.74
N SER A 109 -7.35 -13.77 1.43
CA SER A 109 -5.97 -13.99 1.87
C SER A 109 -5.85 -15.15 2.88
N ASN A 110 -6.93 -15.43 3.60
CA ASN A 110 -7.02 -16.51 4.59
C ASN A 110 -7.56 -17.83 3.99
N LEU A 111 -7.74 -17.91 2.68
CA LEU A 111 -8.04 -19.17 1.99
C LEU A 111 -6.76 -19.95 1.67
N ALA A 112 -6.87 -21.28 1.66
CA ALA A 112 -5.85 -22.22 1.23
C ALA A 112 -6.47 -23.33 0.37
N GLY A 113 -5.61 -24.19 -0.19
CA GLY A 113 -6.01 -25.41 -0.92
C GLY A 113 -7.16 -25.20 -1.92
N ARG A 114 -8.19 -26.04 -1.80
CA ARG A 114 -9.35 -26.07 -2.70
C ARG A 114 -10.11 -24.74 -2.67
N ALA A 115 -10.31 -24.17 -1.49
CA ALA A 115 -11.02 -22.90 -1.34
C ALA A 115 -10.28 -21.74 -2.03
N LYS A 116 -8.93 -21.71 -1.95
CA LYS A 116 -8.13 -20.71 -2.65
C LYS A 116 -8.20 -20.88 -4.17
N THR A 117 -8.10 -22.11 -4.67
CA THR A 117 -8.24 -22.40 -6.11
C THR A 117 -9.61 -21.98 -6.64
N TRP A 118 -10.68 -22.27 -5.89
CA TRP A 118 -12.05 -21.83 -6.22
C TRP A 118 -12.14 -20.30 -6.35
N ALA A 119 -11.65 -19.57 -5.33
CA ALA A 119 -11.72 -18.11 -5.33
C ALA A 119 -10.93 -17.47 -6.48
N LEU A 120 -9.77 -18.03 -6.83
CA LEU A 120 -8.97 -17.60 -7.97
C LEU A 120 -9.68 -17.89 -9.30
N GLY A 121 -10.29 -19.07 -9.44
CA GLY A 121 -11.07 -19.43 -10.63
C GLY A 121 -12.19 -18.43 -10.91
N LEU A 122 -12.93 -18.00 -9.88
CA LEU A 122 -13.96 -16.96 -10.04
C LEU A 122 -13.37 -15.61 -10.46
N LYS A 123 -12.23 -15.21 -9.86
CA LYS A 123 -11.56 -13.94 -10.19
C LYS A 123 -10.98 -13.87 -11.60
N LEU A 124 -10.63 -15.03 -12.18
CA LEU A 124 -10.17 -15.09 -13.57
C LEU A 124 -11.29 -14.73 -14.56
N HIS A 125 -12.54 -15.06 -14.23
CA HIS A 125 -13.69 -14.73 -15.05
C HIS A 125 -14.23 -13.33 -14.77
N ASP A 126 -14.23 -12.91 -13.51
CA ASP A 126 -14.69 -11.58 -13.08
C ASP A 126 -13.80 -11.06 -11.93
N PRO A 127 -12.97 -10.02 -12.17
CA PRO A 127 -12.14 -9.41 -11.13
C PRO A 127 -12.93 -8.91 -9.90
N TYR A 128 -14.21 -8.59 -10.08
CA TYR A 128 -15.13 -8.08 -9.06
C TYR A 128 -16.19 -9.12 -8.64
N ALA A 129 -15.90 -10.42 -8.80
CA ALA A 129 -16.81 -11.54 -8.50
C ALA A 129 -17.43 -11.54 -7.09
N PHE A 130 -16.91 -10.72 -6.17
CA PHE A 130 -17.37 -10.58 -4.79
C PHE A 130 -17.62 -9.10 -4.48
N GLY A 131 -18.89 -8.68 -4.54
CA GLY A 131 -19.28 -7.28 -4.25
C GLY A 131 -19.36 -6.94 -2.76
N SER A 132 -19.39 -7.94 -1.87
CA SER A 132 -19.38 -7.76 -0.42
C SER A 132 -18.92 -9.03 0.30
N LEU A 133 -18.57 -8.91 1.58
CA LEU A 133 -18.22 -10.06 2.42
C LEU A 133 -19.37 -11.07 2.52
N GLU A 134 -20.61 -10.60 2.61
CA GLU A 134 -21.80 -11.46 2.71
C GLU A 134 -22.05 -12.25 1.42
N VAL A 135 -21.86 -11.62 0.25
CA VAL A 135 -21.91 -12.30 -1.04
C VAL A 135 -20.80 -13.35 -1.13
N PHE A 136 -19.59 -13.01 -0.67
CA PHE A 136 -18.47 -13.94 -0.61
C PHE A 136 -18.78 -15.17 0.27
N LYS A 137 -19.22 -14.97 1.51
CA LYS A 137 -19.57 -16.07 2.43
C LYS A 137 -20.68 -16.95 1.88
N SER A 138 -21.71 -16.34 1.28
CA SER A 138 -22.84 -17.06 0.68
C SER A 138 -22.39 -17.93 -0.48
N ARG A 139 -21.58 -17.41 -1.40
CA ARG A 139 -21.03 -18.16 -2.54
C ARG A 139 -20.08 -19.28 -2.09
N LEU A 140 -19.27 -19.03 -1.07
CA LEU A 140 -18.35 -20.02 -0.51
C LEU A 140 -19.14 -21.19 0.09
N ARG A 141 -20.19 -20.90 0.86
CA ARG A 141 -21.09 -21.89 1.46
C ARG A 141 -21.82 -22.72 0.42
N GLN A 142 -22.39 -22.07 -0.60
CA GLN A 142 -23.07 -22.78 -1.70
C GLN A 142 -22.13 -23.71 -2.45
N THR A 143 -20.93 -23.23 -2.79
CA THR A 143 -20.02 -24.00 -3.64
C THR A 143 -19.40 -25.16 -2.89
N LEU A 144 -18.95 -24.96 -1.65
CA LEU A 144 -18.26 -26.01 -0.91
C LEU A 144 -19.21 -27.05 -0.32
N ASN A 145 -20.41 -26.66 0.08
CA ASN A 145 -21.45 -27.64 0.46
C ASN A 145 -21.88 -28.47 -0.76
N HIS A 146 -21.94 -27.89 -1.96
CA HIS A 146 -22.28 -28.62 -3.19
C HIS A 146 -21.13 -29.52 -3.68
N LEU A 147 -19.88 -29.14 -3.42
CA LEU A 147 -18.70 -29.93 -3.79
C LEU A 147 -18.54 -31.21 -2.95
N GLU A 148 -19.15 -31.29 -1.76
CA GLU A 148 -19.26 -32.55 -1.02
C GLU A 148 -20.14 -33.56 -1.78
N LEU A 149 -21.34 -33.16 -2.19
CA LEU A 149 -22.27 -34.00 -2.96
C LEU A 149 -21.79 -34.31 -4.39
N SER A 150 -21.02 -33.40 -4.98
CA SER A 150 -20.42 -33.63 -6.30
C SER A 150 -19.21 -34.56 -6.26
N SER A 151 -18.55 -34.72 -5.10
CA SER A 151 -17.41 -35.63 -4.97
C SER A 151 -17.82 -37.11 -5.03
N GLU A 152 -19.03 -37.45 -4.54
CA GLU A 152 -19.60 -38.80 -4.65
C GLU A 152 -20.04 -39.14 -6.09
N LEU A 153 -20.59 -38.16 -6.83
CA LEU A 153 -20.92 -38.35 -8.25
C LEU A 153 -19.68 -38.32 -9.16
N GLU A 154 -18.65 -37.55 -8.82
CA GLU A 154 -17.38 -37.51 -9.56
C GLU A 154 -16.51 -38.74 -9.32
N LEU A 155 -16.63 -39.48 -8.22
CA LEU A 155 -15.97 -40.78 -8.07
C LEU A 155 -16.60 -41.85 -8.98
N SER A 156 -17.92 -41.77 -9.21
CA SER A 156 -18.62 -42.58 -10.20
C SER A 156 -18.32 -42.14 -11.64
N SER A 157 -18.26 -40.82 -11.90
CA SER A 157 -17.91 -40.27 -13.22
C SER A 157 -16.42 -40.37 -13.57
N ARG A 158 -15.50 -40.39 -12.59
CA ARG A 158 -14.05 -40.57 -12.81
C ARG A 158 -13.65 -42.02 -13.07
N SER A 159 -14.46 -42.99 -12.64
CA SER A 159 -14.31 -44.37 -13.10
C SER A 159 -14.64 -44.49 -14.59
N SER A 160 -15.61 -43.71 -15.08
CA SER A 160 -16.05 -43.73 -16.48
C SER A 160 -15.28 -42.78 -17.43
N ARG A 161 -14.77 -41.63 -16.95
CA ARG A 161 -14.04 -40.64 -17.77
C ARG A 161 -12.52 -40.85 -17.83
N ARG A 162 -11.95 -41.73 -16.98
CA ARG A 162 -10.55 -42.14 -17.10
C ARG A 162 -10.27 -42.94 -18.38
N VAL A 163 -11.29 -43.53 -19.01
CA VAL A 163 -11.13 -44.21 -20.31
C VAL A 163 -11.20 -43.24 -21.50
N SER A 164 -11.82 -42.07 -21.38
CA SER A 164 -12.06 -41.19 -22.53
C SER A 164 -11.07 -40.02 -22.66
N VAL A 165 -10.61 -39.40 -21.57
CA VAL A 165 -9.75 -38.19 -21.66
C VAL A 165 -8.24 -38.50 -21.63
N MET A 166 -7.84 -39.69 -21.19
CA MET A 166 -6.45 -40.17 -21.30
C MET A 166 -6.13 -40.82 -22.67
N CYS A 167 -7.08 -40.89 -23.61
CA CYS A 167 -6.86 -41.41 -24.96
C CYS A 167 -6.57 -40.31 -26.02
N THR A 168 -6.75 -39.02 -25.70
CA THR A 168 -6.59 -37.93 -26.69
C THR A 168 -5.31 -37.10 -26.53
N LEU A 169 -4.55 -37.30 -25.45
CA LEU A 169 -3.30 -36.55 -25.19
C LEU A 169 -2.00 -37.34 -25.44
N THR A 170 -2.07 -38.61 -25.83
CA THR A 170 -0.89 -39.42 -26.22
C THR A 170 -0.73 -39.62 -27.72
N ARG A 171 -1.63 -39.09 -28.55
CA ARG A 171 -1.54 -39.20 -30.02
C ARG A 171 -0.87 -38.00 -30.70
N ASN A 172 -0.41 -37.00 -29.95
CA ASN A 172 0.10 -35.74 -30.51
C ASN A 172 1.54 -35.38 -30.08
N ILE A 173 2.30 -36.36 -29.56
CA ILE A 173 3.73 -36.19 -29.17
C ILE A 173 4.65 -37.21 -29.91
N TYR A 174 4.12 -38.04 -30.82
CA TYR A 174 4.94 -38.93 -31.67
C TYR A 174 4.84 -38.61 -33.18
N ASP A 175 4.43 -37.39 -33.56
CA ASP A 175 4.38 -36.95 -34.97
C ASP A 175 5.18 -35.66 -35.20
N ILE A 176 6.36 -35.56 -34.59
CA ILE A 176 7.39 -34.54 -34.93
C ILE A 176 8.77 -35.21 -35.06
N SER A 177 8.83 -36.35 -35.76
CA SER A 177 10.12 -36.98 -36.12
C SER A 177 10.11 -37.68 -37.48
N ARG A 178 9.21 -37.33 -38.40
CA ARG A 178 9.20 -37.94 -39.75
C ARG A 178 8.80 -37.00 -40.90
N VAL A 179 9.29 -35.76 -40.86
CA VAL A 179 9.38 -34.90 -42.06
C VAL A 179 10.70 -34.13 -42.02
N VAL A 180 11.79 -34.82 -42.35
CA VAL A 180 12.86 -34.42 -43.31
C VAL A 180 13.45 -35.72 -43.87
#